data_AF-A0A0S8FW28-F1
#
_entry.id   AF-A0A0S8FW28-F1
#
_cell.length_a   1.000
_cell.length_b   1.000
_cell.length_c   1.000
_cell.angle_alpha   90.00
_cell.angle_beta   90.00
_cell.angle_gamma   90.00
#
_symmetry.space_group_name_H-M   'P 1'
#
loop_
_entity.id
_entity.type
_entity.pdbx_description
1 polymer ?
#
loop_
_entity_poly.entity_id
_entity_poly.type
_entity_poly.pdbx_seq_one_letter_code
_entity_poly.pdbx_strand_id
1 'polypeptide(L)'
;MKICEEFTRYMVDCLEKQLSAEDRARLMTHIEKCADCRKEYRRLENLYGIMDKDDVTLPPQEYFETIKAVVSKQGLRPKRLPLKVILKVLIPTFTAAAILMVVLRPPSKTIEYSIPVANLIQDEEIAEIAIEGIIDEEIAREILAIEDYLLVDNDDVIEELTADEKKEFVNSLHDKYRIGT
;
A
#
# COMPACT_ATOMS: atom_id res chain seq x y z
N MET A 1 18.02 23.97 25.01
CA MET A 1 17.60 22.81 24.19
C MET A 1 16.79 21.79 24.98
N LYS A 2 17.27 21.20 26.09
CA LYS A 2 16.50 20.21 26.88
C LYS A 2 15.10 20.65 27.33
N ILE A 3 14.93 21.93 27.68
CA ILE A 3 13.63 22.49 28.09
C ILE A 3 12.62 22.47 26.94
N CYS A 4 13.06 22.72 25.70
CA CYS A 4 12.17 22.73 24.54
C CYS A 4 11.68 21.31 24.20
N GLU A 5 12.54 20.30 24.33
CA GLU A 5 12.18 18.89 24.08
C GLU A 5 11.05 18.40 25.02
N GLU A 6 11.08 18.83 26.27
CA GLU A 6 10.04 18.53 27.25
C GLU A 6 8.71 19.18 26.85
N PHE A 7 8.71 20.46 26.50
CA PHE A 7 7.50 21.16 26.06
C PHE A 7 6.95 20.66 24.73
N THR A 8 7.80 20.19 23.80
CA THR A 8 7.34 19.61 22.53
C THR A 8 6.49 18.38 22.74
N ARG A 9 6.80 17.54 23.74
CA ARG A 9 5.97 16.35 24.07
C ARG A 9 4.58 16.75 24.54
N TYR A 10 4.51 17.81 25.35
CA TYR A 10 3.25 18.34 25.87
C TYR A 10 2.39 19.08 24.83
N MET A 11 2.91 19.39 23.63
CA MET A 11 2.11 20.11 22.62
C MET A 11 0.92 19.29 22.12
N VAL A 12 1.10 17.99 21.92
CA VAL A 12 0.05 17.09 21.43
C VAL A 12 -1.03 16.91 22.50
N ASP A 13 -0.62 16.58 23.73
CA ASP A 13 -1.52 16.45 24.88
C ASP A 13 -2.33 17.74 25.13
N CYS A 14 -1.79 18.91 24.75
CA CYS A 14 -2.49 20.19 24.86
C CYS A 14 -3.63 20.31 23.84
N LEU A 15 -3.37 19.89 22.59
CA LEU A 15 -4.35 19.92 21.50
C LEU A 15 -5.46 18.90 21.75
N GLU A 16 -5.12 17.74 22.29
CA GLU A 16 -6.07 16.68 22.66
C GLU A 16 -6.81 16.95 23.99
N LYS A 17 -6.53 18.08 24.66
CA LYS A 17 -7.12 18.47 25.96
C LYS A 17 -6.85 17.47 27.10
N GLN A 18 -5.70 16.79 27.05
CA GLN A 18 -5.27 15.80 28.05
C GLN A 18 -4.33 16.38 29.13
N LEU A 19 -3.85 17.62 28.94
CA LEU A 19 -3.02 18.31 29.93
C LEU A 19 -3.82 18.87 31.10
N SER A 20 -3.20 18.85 32.28
CA SER A 20 -3.68 19.59 33.44
C SER A 20 -3.70 21.10 33.17
N ALA A 21 -4.55 21.84 33.87
CA ALA A 21 -4.63 23.30 33.71
C ALA A 21 -3.31 24.01 34.05
N GLU A 22 -2.55 23.48 35.02
CA GLU A 22 -1.26 24.03 35.43
C GLU A 22 -0.19 23.82 34.36
N ASP A 23 -0.09 22.61 33.82
CA ASP A 23 0.91 22.27 32.81
C ASP A 23 0.62 22.95 31.48
N ARG A 24 -0.66 23.10 31.13
CA ARG A 24 -1.09 23.91 29.99
C ARG A 24 -0.64 25.37 30.13
N ALA A 25 -0.80 25.98 31.30
CA ALA A 25 -0.38 27.36 31.52
C ALA A 25 1.16 27.51 31.40
N ARG A 26 1.92 26.54 31.90
CA ARG A 26 3.38 26.49 31.77
C ARG A 26 3.81 26.36 30.30
N LEU A 27 3.18 25.47 29.53
CA LEU A 27 3.44 25.28 28.11
C LEU A 27 3.15 26.55 27.30
N MET A 28 1.99 27.18 27.52
CA MET A 28 1.63 28.42 26.82
C MET A 28 2.61 29.56 27.12
N THR A 29 3.03 29.68 28.38
CA THR A 29 4.06 30.66 28.78
C THR A 29 5.39 30.41 28.07
N HIS A 30 5.76 29.14 27.83
CA HIS A 30 6.95 28.78 27.09
C HIS A 30 6.82 29.12 25.59
N ILE A 31 5.69 28.76 24.97
CA ILE A 31 5.37 29.06 23.56
C ILE A 31 5.40 30.57 23.27
N GLU A 32 4.95 31.40 24.22
CA GLU A 32 5.03 32.85 24.09
C GLU A 32 6.47 33.36 24.05
N LYS A 33 7.41 32.70 24.74
CA LYS A 33 8.80 33.15 24.87
C LYS A 33 9.75 32.49 23.85
N CYS A 34 9.42 31.30 23.35
CA CYS A 34 10.25 30.51 22.45
C CYS A 34 9.70 30.53 21.01
N ALA A 35 10.45 31.14 20.09
CA ALA A 35 10.05 31.25 18.69
C ALA A 35 9.93 29.88 17.99
N ASP A 36 10.82 28.94 18.31
CA ASP A 36 10.84 27.60 17.72
C ASP A 36 9.61 26.80 18.17
N CYS A 37 9.35 26.76 19.48
CA CYS A 37 8.17 26.08 20.03
C CYS A 37 6.86 26.70 19.54
N ARG A 38 6.82 28.02 19.33
CA ARG A 38 5.65 28.69 18.73
C ARG A 38 5.39 28.24 17.31
N LYS A 39 6.46 28.09 16.51
CA LYS A 39 6.36 27.65 15.12
C LYS A 39 5.86 26.21 15.05
N GLU A 40 6.40 25.32 15.88
CA GLU A 40 5.97 23.91 15.91
C GLU A 40 4.53 23.76 16.42
N TYR A 41 4.16 24.45 17.49
CA TYR A 41 2.79 24.43 18.00
C TYR A 41 1.77 24.86 16.94
N ARG A 42 2.07 25.91 16.18
CA ARG A 42 1.19 26.39 15.10
C ARG A 42 1.05 25.38 13.95
N ARG A 43 2.12 24.64 13.64
CA ARG A 43 2.07 23.57 12.64
C ARG A 43 1.16 22.43 13.09
N LEU A 44 1.31 22.01 14.35
CA LEU A 44 0.49 20.97 14.95
C LEU A 44 -0.99 21.39 15.03
N GLU A 45 -1.27 22.62 15.49
CA GLU A 45 -2.63 23.17 15.54
C GLU A 45 -3.30 23.19 14.16
N ASN A 46 -2.56 23.59 13.11
CA ASN A 46 -3.07 23.56 11.75
C ASN A 46 -3.35 22.14 11.25
N LEU A 47 -2.49 21.17 11.57
CA LEU A 47 -2.69 19.77 11.21
C LEU A 47 -3.95 19.20 11.85
N TYR A 48 -4.13 19.40 13.16
CA TYR A 48 -5.34 18.99 13.88
C TYR A 48 -6.58 19.67 13.32
N GLY A 49 -6.50 20.96 12.97
CA GLY A 49 -7.62 21.67 12.33
C GLY A 49 -7.96 21.20 10.90
N ILE A 50 -7.07 20.46 10.23
CA ILE A 50 -7.38 19.78 8.97
C ILE A 50 -8.04 18.42 9.27
N MET A 51 -7.47 17.65 10.21
CA MET A 51 -8.00 16.34 10.59
C MET A 51 -9.43 16.43 11.17
N ASP A 52 -9.73 17.45 11.97
CA ASP A 52 -11.08 17.70 12.51
C ASP A 52 -12.11 18.02 11.42
N LYS A 53 -11.67 18.50 10.24
CA LYS A 53 -12.58 18.76 9.10
C LYS A 53 -12.91 17.50 8.30
N ASP A 54 -12.15 16.43 8.48
CA ASP A 54 -12.41 15.13 7.88
C ASP A 54 -13.45 14.32 8.67
N ASP A 55 -13.92 14.83 9.83
CA ASP A 55 -15.09 14.30 10.52
C ASP A 55 -16.36 14.68 9.74
N VAL A 56 -16.58 13.96 8.63
CA VAL A 56 -17.78 14.10 7.81
C VAL A 56 -18.89 13.28 8.45
N THR A 57 -19.83 13.96 9.07
CA THR A 57 -21.08 13.33 9.49
C THR A 57 -21.77 12.72 8.27
N LEU A 58 -21.85 11.38 8.24
CA LEU A 58 -22.55 10.68 7.18
C LEU A 58 -24.01 11.15 7.14
N PRO A 59 -24.54 11.52 5.94
CA PRO A 59 -25.95 11.85 5.80
C PRO A 59 -26.85 10.69 6.28
N PRO A 60 -28.08 10.98 6.73
CA PRO A 60 -29.03 9.94 7.11
C PRO A 60 -29.32 9.00 5.94
N GLN A 61 -29.68 7.75 6.23
CA GLN A 61 -29.91 6.71 5.22
C GLN A 61 -30.92 7.12 4.13
N GLU A 62 -31.92 7.92 4.49
CA GLU A 62 -32.94 8.50 3.60
C GLU A 62 -32.34 9.36 2.46
N TYR A 63 -31.20 10.02 2.71
CA TYR A 63 -30.49 10.80 1.71
C TYR A 63 -29.93 9.91 0.60
N PHE A 64 -29.37 8.75 0.97
CA PHE A 64 -28.83 7.79 0.02
C PHE A 64 -29.94 7.11 -0.80
N GLU A 65 -31.10 6.84 -0.21
CA GLU A 65 -32.27 6.34 -0.94
C GLU A 65 -32.76 7.33 -2.00
N THR A 66 -32.75 8.61 -1.66
CA THR A 66 -33.11 9.69 -2.59
C THR A 66 -32.12 9.76 -3.76
N ILE A 67 -30.81 9.70 -3.50
CA ILE A 67 -29.79 9.67 -4.55
C ILE A 67 -29.95 8.44 -5.44
N LYS A 68 -30.14 7.26 -4.85
CA LYS A 68 -30.36 6.00 -5.59
C LYS A 68 -31.58 6.10 -6.51
N ALA A 69 -32.66 6.70 -6.05
CA ALA A 69 -33.85 6.95 -6.85
C ALA A 69 -33.60 7.92 -8.02
N VAL A 70 -32.78 8.95 -7.83
CA VAL A 70 -32.41 9.89 -8.89
C VAL A 70 -31.50 9.23 -9.92
N VAL A 71 -30.46 8.52 -9.49
CA VAL A 71 -29.48 7.87 -10.38
C VAL A 71 -30.10 6.71 -11.15
N SER A 72 -30.98 5.92 -10.52
CA SER A 72 -31.69 4.82 -11.20
C SER A 72 -32.58 5.32 -12.35
N LYS A 73 -33.20 6.49 -12.21
CA LYS A 73 -34.01 7.13 -13.28
C LYS A 73 -33.16 7.70 -14.41
N GLN A 74 -31.89 8.05 -14.15
CA GLN A 74 -30.96 8.53 -15.18
C GLN A 74 -30.50 7.45 -16.16
N GLY A 75 -30.84 6.17 -15.90
CA GLY A 75 -30.77 5.10 -16.89
C GLY A 75 -29.45 5.09 -17.64
N LEU A 76 -28.36 4.74 -16.95
CA LEU A 76 -27.09 4.42 -17.60
C LEU A 76 -27.32 3.24 -18.53
N ARG A 77 -27.73 3.51 -19.77
CA ARG A 77 -27.88 2.50 -20.80
C ARG A 77 -26.47 2.13 -21.23
N PRO A 78 -25.97 0.91 -20.92
CA PRO A 78 -24.70 0.50 -21.48
C PRO A 78 -24.84 0.52 -23.00
N LYS A 79 -23.94 1.24 -23.69
CA LYS A 79 -23.85 1.18 -25.15
C LYS A 79 -23.58 -0.29 -25.50
N ARG A 80 -24.60 -1.01 -25.98
CA ARG A 80 -24.43 -2.37 -26.47
C ARG A 80 -23.57 -2.31 -27.72
N LEU A 81 -22.28 -2.56 -27.57
CA LEU A 81 -21.40 -2.79 -28.71
C LEU A 81 -21.86 -4.08 -29.40
N PRO A 82 -21.94 -4.11 -30.73
CA PRO A 82 -22.34 -5.32 -31.43
C PRO A 82 -21.32 -6.42 -31.18
N LEU A 83 -21.77 -7.64 -30.86
CA LEU A 83 -20.94 -8.82 -30.63
C LEU A 83 -19.87 -9.04 -31.71
N LYS A 84 -20.15 -8.63 -32.96
CA LYS A 84 -19.20 -8.67 -34.08
C LYS A 84 -17.95 -7.82 -33.87
N VAL A 85 -18.03 -6.72 -33.13
CA VAL A 85 -16.87 -5.85 -32.84
C VAL A 85 -15.99 -6.48 -31.76
N ILE A 86 -16.61 -7.05 -30.73
CA ILE A 86 -15.90 -7.80 -29.67
C ILE A 86 -15.19 -9.01 -30.30
N LEU A 87 -15.92 -9.80 -31.09
CA LEU A 87 -15.39 -11.01 -31.72
C LEU A 87 -14.23 -10.73 -32.71
N LYS A 88 -14.26 -9.59 -33.41
CA LYS A 88 -13.16 -9.16 -34.30
C LYS A 88 -11.84 -8.91 -33.58
N VAL A 89 -11.88 -8.50 -32.31
CA VAL A 89 -10.67 -8.25 -31.51
C VAL A 89 -10.25 -9.51 -30.76
N LEU A 90 -11.21 -10.25 -30.21
CA LEU A 90 -10.95 -11.40 -29.36
C LEU A 90 -10.34 -12.60 -30.11
N ILE A 91 -10.79 -12.85 -31.35
CA ILE A 91 -10.26 -13.94 -32.19
C ILE A 91 -8.75 -13.77 -32.43
N PRO A 92 -8.26 -12.65 -33.01
CA PRO A 92 -6.83 -12.52 -33.33
C PRO A 92 -5.95 -12.54 -32.07
N THR A 93 -6.37 -11.89 -30.97
CA THR A 93 -5.62 -11.92 -29.71
C THR A 93 -5.51 -13.32 -29.14
N PHE A 94 -6.61 -14.07 -29.14
CA PHE A 94 -6.61 -15.45 -28.63
C PHE A 94 -5.76 -16.37 -29.50
N THR A 95 -5.82 -16.21 -30.83
CA THR A 95 -4.96 -16.99 -31.74
C THR A 95 -3.47 -16.69 -31.56
N ALA A 96 -3.11 -15.41 -31.37
CA ALA A 96 -1.71 -15.03 -31.14
C ALA A 96 -1.18 -15.59 -29.81
N ALA A 97 -1.98 -15.52 -28.74
CA ALA A 97 -1.64 -16.08 -27.44
C ALA A 97 -1.47 -17.61 -27.51
N ALA A 98 -2.40 -18.31 -28.19
CA ALA A 98 -2.31 -19.75 -28.37
C ALA A 98 -1.07 -20.17 -29.16
N ILE A 99 -0.73 -19.46 -30.25
CA ILE A 99 0.48 -19.71 -31.04
C ILE A 99 1.73 -19.47 -30.18
N LEU A 100 1.77 -18.37 -29.44
CA LEU A 100 2.90 -18.04 -28.55
C LEU A 100 3.09 -19.14 -27.49
N MET A 101 2.01 -19.62 -26.88
CA MET A 101 2.05 -20.68 -25.88
C MET A 101 2.56 -22.02 -26.44
N VAL A 102 2.23 -22.32 -27.70
CA VAL A 102 2.73 -23.53 -28.40
C VAL A 102 4.21 -23.37 -28.78
N VAL A 103 4.62 -22.20 -29.27
CA VAL A 103 6.01 -21.93 -29.69
C VAL A 103 6.96 -21.88 -28.49
N LEU A 104 6.53 -21.30 -27.38
CA LEU A 104 7.33 -21.19 -26.15
C LEU A 104 7.27 -22.44 -25.27
N ARG A 105 6.55 -23.51 -25.67
CA ARG A 105 6.44 -24.72 -24.85
C ARG A 105 7.81 -25.41 -24.78
N PRO A 106 8.49 -25.43 -23.62
CA PRO A 106 9.75 -26.14 -23.51
C PRO A 106 9.50 -27.64 -23.73
N PRO A 107 10.44 -28.37 -24.38
CA PRO A 107 10.32 -29.82 -24.51
C PRO A 107 10.27 -30.43 -23.12
N SER A 108 9.18 -31.14 -22.79
CA SER A 108 9.03 -31.84 -21.52
C SER A 108 10.02 -32.99 -21.47
N LYS A 109 11.21 -32.73 -20.91
CA LYS A 109 12.16 -33.77 -20.53
C LYS A 109 11.65 -34.36 -19.22
N THR A 110 10.90 -35.45 -19.32
CA THR A 110 10.57 -36.29 -18.15
C THR A 110 11.85 -36.99 -17.72
N ILE A 111 12.44 -36.53 -16.61
CA ILE A 111 13.55 -37.23 -15.97
C ILE A 111 12.93 -38.14 -14.91
N GLU A 112 12.96 -39.45 -15.15
CA GLU A 112 12.56 -40.44 -14.15
C GLU A 112 13.60 -40.48 -13.04
N TYR A 113 13.22 -40.01 -11.84
CA TYR A 113 14.00 -40.19 -10.62
C TYR A 113 13.39 -41.32 -9.81
N SER A 114 14.16 -42.38 -9.56
CA SER A 114 13.81 -43.44 -8.61
C SER A 114 14.15 -42.99 -7.19
N ILE A 115 13.17 -42.50 -6.45
CA ILE A 115 13.35 -42.15 -5.03
C ILE A 115 13.11 -43.40 -4.18
N PRO A 116 14.06 -43.84 -3.34
CA PRO A 116 13.86 -44.94 -2.42
C PRO A 116 12.89 -44.55 -1.30
N VAL A 117 11.87 -45.38 -1.10
CA VAL A 117 10.71 -45.20 -0.18
C VAL A 117 11.10 -44.94 1.29
N ALA A 118 12.36 -45.23 1.67
CA ALA A 118 12.84 -45.02 3.04
C ALA A 118 12.85 -43.55 3.49
N ASN A 119 12.94 -42.58 2.56
CA ASN A 119 12.98 -41.16 2.91
C ASN A 119 11.60 -40.51 3.09
N LEU A 120 10.50 -41.18 2.75
CA LEU A 120 9.14 -40.60 2.84
C LEU A 120 8.46 -40.81 4.19
N ILE A 121 9.10 -41.52 5.14
CA ILE A 121 8.51 -41.88 6.44
C ILE A 121 9.04 -40.98 7.57
N GLN A 122 10.07 -40.16 7.32
CA GLN A 122 10.73 -39.36 8.36
C GLN A 122 10.37 -37.87 8.38
N ASP A 123 9.71 -37.33 7.35
CA ASP A 123 9.34 -35.91 7.33
C ASP A 123 7.89 -35.70 7.78
N GLU A 124 7.73 -35.42 9.07
CA GLU A 124 6.50 -34.98 9.71
C GLU A 124 6.00 -33.63 9.12
N GLU A 125 6.91 -32.85 8.51
CA GLU A 125 6.64 -31.57 7.84
C GLU A 125 5.78 -31.73 6.56
N ILE A 126 5.93 -32.84 5.83
CA ILE A 126 5.13 -33.09 4.61
C ILE A 126 3.69 -33.51 4.97
N ALA A 127 3.48 -34.08 6.17
CA ALA A 127 2.15 -34.45 6.63
C ALA A 127 1.28 -33.23 6.97
N GLU A 128 1.88 -32.07 7.29
CA GLU A 128 1.15 -30.84 7.57
C GLU A 128 0.77 -30.06 6.29
N ILE A 129 1.44 -30.33 5.17
CA ILE A 129 1.06 -29.80 3.83
C ILE A 129 -0.09 -30.62 3.21
N ALA A 130 -0.75 -31.47 3.99
CA ALA A 130 -2.11 -31.95 3.73
C ALA A 130 -3.16 -30.83 3.86
N ILE A 131 -2.83 -29.59 3.43
CA ILE A 131 -3.78 -28.54 3.08
C ILE A 131 -4.30 -28.86 1.67
N GLU A 132 -4.86 -30.06 1.55
CA GLU A 132 -5.49 -30.59 0.34
C GLU A 132 -6.82 -29.84 0.16
N GLY A 133 -6.78 -28.69 -0.52
CA GLY A 133 -7.98 -28.19 -1.22
C GLY A 133 -8.32 -26.69 -1.16
N ILE A 134 -7.49 -25.78 -0.63
CA ILE A 134 -7.84 -24.34 -0.59
C ILE A 134 -6.89 -23.44 -1.39
N ILE A 135 -5.64 -23.84 -1.62
CA ILE A 135 -4.68 -22.99 -2.33
C ILE A 135 -4.46 -23.57 -3.72
N ASP A 136 -5.02 -22.89 -4.73
CA ASP A 136 -4.76 -23.19 -6.13
C ASP A 136 -3.29 -22.91 -6.46
N GLU A 137 -2.72 -23.71 -7.37
CA GLU A 137 -1.32 -23.62 -7.80
C GLU A 137 -1.02 -22.29 -8.53
N GLU A 138 -2.08 -21.57 -8.92
CA GLU A 138 -2.07 -20.20 -9.41
C GLU A 138 -1.87 -19.18 -8.27
N ILE A 139 -2.56 -19.34 -7.15
CA ILE A 139 -2.45 -18.46 -5.96
C ILE A 139 -1.07 -18.65 -5.32
N ALA A 140 -0.58 -19.89 -5.24
CA ALA A 140 0.77 -20.16 -4.74
C ALA A 140 1.85 -19.48 -5.60
N ARG A 141 1.68 -19.48 -6.93
CA ARG A 141 2.59 -18.76 -7.85
C ARG A 141 2.51 -17.26 -7.72
N GLU A 142 1.32 -16.69 -7.52
CA GLU A 142 1.18 -15.25 -7.27
C GLU A 142 1.84 -14.84 -5.95
N ILE A 143 1.66 -15.60 -4.89
CA ILE A 143 2.29 -15.32 -3.59
C ILE A 143 3.82 -15.38 -3.71
N LEU A 144 4.36 -16.43 -4.35
CA LEU A 144 5.80 -16.56 -4.57
C LEU A 144 6.36 -15.44 -5.48
N ALA A 145 5.60 -15.02 -6.50
CA ALA A 145 6.00 -13.91 -7.37
C ALA A 145 5.95 -12.55 -6.66
N ILE A 146 5.04 -12.38 -5.70
CA ILE A 146 4.97 -11.19 -4.84
C ILE A 146 6.10 -11.19 -3.82
N GLU A 147 6.48 -12.35 -3.28
CA GLU A 147 7.62 -12.50 -2.37
C GLU A 147 8.93 -12.11 -3.06
N ASP A 148 9.15 -12.52 -4.31
CA ASP A 148 10.31 -12.11 -5.14
C ASP A 148 10.38 -10.58 -5.36
N TYR A 149 9.24 -9.88 -5.34
CA TYR A 149 9.16 -8.42 -5.47
C TYR A 149 9.25 -7.68 -4.13
N LEU A 150 8.89 -8.34 -3.03
CA LEU A 150 8.93 -7.76 -1.67
C LEU A 150 10.25 -8.03 -0.94
N LEU A 151 11.01 -9.04 -1.36
CA LEU A 151 12.34 -9.39 -0.83
C LEU A 151 13.50 -8.61 -1.48
N VAL A 152 13.23 -7.60 -2.30
CA VAL A 152 14.26 -6.58 -2.55
C VAL A 152 14.36 -5.77 -1.26
N ASP A 153 15.18 -6.25 -0.32
CA ASP A 153 15.65 -5.48 0.82
C ASP A 153 16.26 -4.19 0.26
N ASN A 154 15.47 -3.12 0.27
CA ASN A 154 15.91 -1.81 -0.21
C ASN A 154 17.15 -1.36 0.58
N ASP A 155 17.33 -1.87 1.80
CA ASP A 155 18.51 -1.62 2.63
C ASP A 155 19.78 -2.23 2.02
N ASP A 156 19.75 -3.46 1.50
CA ASP A 156 20.91 -4.11 0.85
C ASP A 156 21.29 -3.39 -0.46
N VAL A 157 20.29 -3.04 -1.28
CA VAL A 157 20.53 -2.29 -2.52
C VAL A 157 21.08 -0.89 -2.24
N ILE A 158 20.60 -0.22 -1.17
CA ILE A 158 21.12 1.08 -0.76
C ILE A 158 22.52 0.96 -0.16
N GLU A 159 22.84 -0.10 0.57
CA GLU A 159 24.19 -0.31 1.13
C GLU A 159 25.25 -0.51 0.05
N GLU A 160 24.91 -1.19 -1.05
CA GLU A 160 25.80 -1.43 -2.19
C GLU A 160 26.08 -0.19 -3.06
N LEU A 161 25.26 0.86 -2.97
CA LEU A 161 25.48 2.09 -3.74
C LEU A 161 26.69 2.89 -3.23
N THR A 162 27.52 3.34 -4.18
CA THR A 162 28.59 4.29 -3.90
C THR A 162 28.03 5.65 -3.46
N ALA A 163 28.86 6.47 -2.82
CA ALA A 163 28.45 7.78 -2.32
C ALA A 163 27.88 8.70 -3.42
N ASP A 164 28.39 8.56 -4.65
CA ASP A 164 27.94 9.34 -5.80
C ASP A 164 26.58 8.85 -6.33
N GLU A 165 26.36 7.53 -6.38
CA GLU A 165 25.09 6.93 -6.81
C GLU A 165 23.96 7.21 -5.79
N LYS A 166 24.27 7.22 -4.49
CA LYS A 166 23.32 7.63 -3.45
C LYS A 166 22.84 9.07 -3.66
N LYS A 167 23.76 9.96 -4.02
CA LYS A 167 23.45 11.37 -4.27
C LYS A 167 22.57 11.54 -5.51
N GLU A 168 22.83 10.77 -6.56
CA GLU A 168 22.02 10.76 -7.78
C GLU A 168 20.61 10.19 -7.52
N PHE A 169 20.52 9.11 -6.75
CA PHE A 169 19.24 8.52 -6.34
C PHE A 169 18.38 9.51 -5.54
N VAL A 170 18.97 10.19 -4.54
CA VAL A 170 18.30 11.23 -3.75
C VAL A 170 17.82 12.38 -4.64
N ASN A 171 18.65 12.86 -5.58
CA ASN A 171 18.25 13.91 -6.51
C ASN A 171 17.07 13.47 -7.40
N SER A 172 17.07 12.21 -7.87
CA SER A 172 15.98 11.67 -8.67
C SER A 172 14.66 11.61 -7.89
N LEU A 173 14.71 11.32 -6.59
CA LEU A 173 13.54 11.32 -5.70
C LEU A 173 13.03 12.74 -5.45
N HIS A 174 13.93 13.70 -5.25
CA HIS A 174 13.59 15.12 -5.12
C HIS A 174 12.87 15.65 -6.37
N ASP A 175 13.37 15.33 -7.56
CA ASP A 175 12.76 15.74 -8.83
C ASP A 175 11.41 15.05 -9.08
N LYS A 176 11.32 13.75 -8.81
CA LYS A 176 10.11 12.96 -9.06
C LYS A 176 8.95 13.34 -8.14
N TYR A 177 9.25 13.63 -6.87
CA TYR A 177 8.23 13.93 -5.86
C TYR A 177 8.12 15.41 -5.52
N ARG A 178 8.89 16.29 -6.18
CA ARG A 178 8.93 17.74 -5.93
C ARG A 178 9.08 18.05 -4.44
N ILE A 179 9.87 17.25 -3.73
CA ILE A 179 10.14 17.43 -2.30
C ILE A 179 11.10 18.64 -2.21
N GLY A 180 10.60 19.86 -2.35
CA GLY A 180 11.47 21.04 -2.35
C GLY A 180 10.95 22.21 -3.17
N THR A 181 9.92 22.89 -2.64
CA THR A 181 9.95 24.34 -2.43
C THR A 181 9.44 24.62 -1.03
#